data_AF-A0A2D5QDY1-F1
#
_entry.id   AF-A0A2D5QDY1-F1
#
_cell.length_a   1.000
_cell.length_b   1.000
_cell.length_c   1.000
_cell.angle_alpha   90.00
_cell.angle_beta   90.00
_cell.angle_gamma   90.00
#
_symmetry.space_group_name_H-M   'P 1'
#
loop_
_entity.id
_entity.type
_entity.pdbx_description
1 polymer ?
#
loop_
_entity_poly.entity_id
_entity_poly.type
_entity_poly.pdbx_seq_one_letter_code
_entity_poly.pdbx_strand_id
1 'polypeptide(L)'
;MDCSICLSPLKNQKTYVLSCGHEFHTKCYQNIVYTNNCNIFIKCPLCRELNINIEKPYDNTYDNIKCWTKLDRCKCKTRSGLRCKKRSVLFNNGMCAVHQKPLPKDKYDLMCDLIYYLLQSHNNISTKMGMIDIGSKLCIKYPHLNQVQDILHYFFRFYYYNNQESIVNKLKIYDYYEINKDEEYSDICMKKKILF
;
A
#
# COMPACT_ATOMS: atom_id res chain seq x y z
N MET A 1 -18.60 -13.26 -20.96
CA MET A 1 -18.89 -12.00 -20.24
C MET A 1 -17.63 -11.17 -20.27
N ASP A 2 -17.76 -9.89 -20.63
CA ASP A 2 -16.63 -8.98 -20.83
C ASP A 2 -16.58 -7.94 -19.73
N CYS A 3 -15.39 -7.47 -19.39
CA CYS A 3 -15.21 -6.43 -18.40
C CYS A 3 -15.68 -5.10 -18.97
N SER A 4 -16.70 -4.49 -18.37
CA SER A 4 -17.29 -3.24 -18.87
C SER A 4 -16.38 -2.01 -18.72
N ILE A 5 -15.20 -2.14 -18.12
CA ILE A 5 -14.22 -1.05 -17.98
C ILE A 5 -13.21 -1.05 -19.14
N CYS A 6 -12.68 -2.22 -19.51
CA CYS A 6 -11.65 -2.34 -20.54
C CYS A 6 -12.13 -3.03 -21.82
N LEU A 7 -13.40 -3.46 -21.86
CA LEU A 7 -14.05 -4.15 -22.98
C LEU A 7 -13.34 -5.44 -23.42
N SER A 8 -12.51 -6.02 -22.54
CA SER A 8 -11.82 -7.28 -22.80
C SER A 8 -12.52 -8.45 -22.08
N PRO A 9 -12.42 -9.69 -22.58
CA PRO A 9 -13.03 -10.85 -21.94
C PRO A 9 -12.57 -11.02 -20.49
N LEU A 10 -13.50 -11.37 -19.59
CA LEU A 10 -13.16 -11.70 -18.20
C LEU A 10 -12.37 -13.01 -18.07
N LYS A 11 -12.39 -13.85 -19.12
CA LYS A 11 -11.72 -15.15 -19.16
C LYS A 11 -10.20 -15.02 -18.99
N ASN A 12 -9.60 -15.99 -18.29
CA ASN A 12 -8.15 -16.13 -18.08
C ASN A 12 -7.47 -14.99 -17.29
N GLN A 13 -8.24 -14.13 -16.63
CA GLN A 13 -7.73 -13.08 -15.75
C GLN A 13 -8.43 -13.14 -14.40
N LYS A 14 -7.74 -12.72 -13.33
CA LYS A 14 -8.34 -12.65 -12.00
C LYS A 14 -9.38 -11.52 -11.98
N THR A 15 -10.57 -11.83 -11.48
CA THR A 15 -11.69 -10.88 -11.39
C THR A 15 -12.00 -10.51 -9.95
N TYR A 16 -12.75 -9.43 -9.79
CA TYR A 16 -13.28 -8.94 -8.52
C TYR A 16 -14.77 -8.63 -8.71
N VAL A 17 -15.59 -9.12 -7.78
CA VAL A 17 -17.04 -8.94 -7.80
C VAL A 17 -17.42 -7.90 -6.77
N LEU A 18 -18.10 -6.83 -7.19
CA LEU A 18 -18.62 -5.82 -6.27
C LEU A 18 -19.82 -6.36 -5.50
N SER A 19 -20.22 -5.71 -4.41
CA SER A 19 -21.39 -6.13 -3.61
C SER A 19 -22.71 -6.12 -4.38
N CYS A 20 -22.80 -5.38 -5.49
CA CYS A 20 -23.96 -5.39 -6.39
C CYS A 20 -23.95 -6.54 -7.40
N GLY A 21 -22.99 -7.46 -7.33
CA GLY A 21 -22.86 -8.63 -8.21
C GLY A 21 -22.13 -8.35 -9.53
N HIS A 22 -21.81 -7.10 -9.86
CA HIS A 22 -21.05 -6.78 -11.07
C HIS A 22 -19.57 -7.17 -10.96
N GLU A 23 -19.06 -7.83 -12.01
CA GLU A 23 -17.71 -8.39 -12.06
C GLU A 23 -16.79 -7.59 -13.00
N PHE A 24 -15.55 -7.37 -12.56
CA PHE A 24 -14.52 -6.66 -13.34
C PHE A 24 -13.19 -7.39 -13.23
N HIS A 25 -12.26 -7.16 -14.17
CA HIS A 25 -10.87 -7.56 -13.93
C HIS A 25 -10.35 -6.88 -12.65
N THR A 26 -9.60 -7.61 -11.84
CA THR A 26 -9.03 -7.09 -10.58
C THR A 26 -8.22 -5.82 -10.82
N LYS A 27 -7.48 -5.74 -11.94
CA LYS A 27 -6.72 -4.54 -12.33
C LYS A 27 -7.61 -3.34 -12.68
N CYS A 28 -8.76 -3.58 -13.30
CA CYS A 28 -9.73 -2.52 -13.59
C CYS A 28 -10.36 -2.00 -12.30
N TYR A 29 -10.73 -2.89 -11.38
CA TYR A 29 -11.18 -2.53 -10.03
C TYR A 29 -10.13 -1.70 -9.27
N GLN A 30 -8.88 -2.16 -9.22
CA GLN A 30 -7.76 -1.45 -8.57
C GLN A 30 -7.59 -0.02 -9.11
N ASN A 31 -7.67 0.16 -10.42
CA ASN A 31 -7.56 1.48 -11.04
C ASN A 31 -8.65 2.43 -10.56
N ILE A 32 -9.89 1.95 -10.43
CA ILE A 32 -11.01 2.75 -9.89
C ILE A 32 -10.76 3.09 -8.43
N VAL A 33 -10.39 2.11 -7.61
CA VAL A 33 -10.04 2.32 -6.19
C VAL A 33 -8.97 3.40 -6.07
N TYR A 34 -7.90 3.31 -6.86
CA TYR A 34 -6.83 4.30 -6.86
C TYR A 34 -7.33 5.71 -7.18
N THR A 35 -8.16 5.86 -8.22
CA THR A 35 -8.76 7.16 -8.57
C THR A 35 -9.73 7.67 -7.52
N ASN A 36 -10.35 6.78 -6.75
CA ASN A 36 -11.21 7.10 -5.61
C ASN A 36 -10.38 7.32 -4.33
N ASN A 37 -9.31 8.10 -4.40
CA ASN A 37 -8.44 8.40 -3.26
C ASN A 37 -7.91 7.13 -2.55
N CYS A 38 -7.71 6.05 -3.32
CA CYS A 38 -7.40 4.72 -2.82
C CYS A 38 -8.36 4.25 -1.72
N ASN A 39 -9.67 4.42 -1.94
CA ASN A 39 -10.73 3.93 -1.07
C ASN A 39 -11.57 2.86 -1.77
N ILE A 40 -11.77 1.71 -1.11
CA ILE A 40 -12.43 0.54 -1.70
C ILE A 40 -13.97 0.67 -1.80
N PHE A 41 -14.56 1.63 -1.08
CA PHE A 41 -15.97 1.99 -1.18
C PHE A 41 -16.18 2.91 -2.40
N ILE A 42 -16.14 2.28 -3.58
CA ILE A 42 -16.36 2.93 -4.88
C ILE A 42 -17.83 2.79 -5.30
N LYS A 43 -18.34 3.72 -6.10
CA LYS A 43 -19.61 3.50 -6.82
C LYS A 43 -19.36 2.57 -8.01
N CYS A 44 -20.23 1.58 -8.19
CA CYS A 44 -20.16 0.67 -9.33
C CYS A 44 -20.25 1.46 -10.65
N PRO A 45 -19.35 1.23 -11.63
CA PRO A 45 -19.43 1.90 -12.94
C PRO A 45 -20.70 1.61 -13.73
N LEU A 46 -21.38 0.50 -13.45
CA LEU A 46 -22.58 0.06 -14.17
C LEU A 46 -23.87 0.56 -13.51
N CYS A 47 -24.12 0.22 -12.24
CA CYS A 47 -25.37 0.57 -11.55
C CYS A 47 -25.25 1.76 -10.58
N ARG A 48 -24.05 2.29 -10.35
CA ARG A 48 -23.75 3.39 -9.41
C ARG A 48 -24.01 3.09 -7.93
N GLU A 49 -24.42 1.87 -7.57
CA GLU A 49 -24.51 1.43 -6.18
C GLU A 49 -23.15 1.47 -5.49
N LEU A 50 -23.14 1.78 -4.20
CA LEU A 50 -21.93 1.78 -3.38
C LEU A 50 -21.44 0.34 -3.18
N ASN A 51 -20.20 0.07 -3.56
CA ASN A 51 -19.54 -1.19 -3.23
C ASN A 51 -19.27 -1.25 -1.73
N ILE A 52 -19.82 -2.26 -1.06
CA ILE A 52 -19.54 -2.59 0.34
C ILE A 52 -18.78 -3.92 0.49
N ASN A 53 -18.40 -4.57 -0.62
CA ASN A 53 -17.56 -5.76 -0.57
C ASN A 53 -16.13 -5.38 -0.13
N ILE A 54 -15.70 -5.95 1.00
CA ILE A 54 -14.39 -5.76 1.62
C ILE A 54 -13.46 -6.99 1.47
N GLU A 55 -13.88 -8.00 0.71
CA GLU A 55 -13.07 -9.20 0.49
C GLU A 55 -11.74 -8.87 -0.20
N LYS A 56 -10.69 -9.61 0.20
CA LYS A 56 -9.37 -9.48 -0.40
C LYS A 56 -9.37 -10.24 -1.74
N PRO A 57 -8.77 -9.74 -2.84
CA PRO A 57 -8.84 -10.41 -4.14
C PRO A 57 -8.12 -11.76 -4.20
N TYR A 58 -7.18 -12.04 -3.29
CA TYR A 58 -6.39 -13.27 -3.28
C TYR A 58 -6.52 -14.00 -1.94
N ASP A 59 -6.29 -15.32 -1.96
CA ASP A 59 -6.37 -16.15 -0.75
C ASP A 59 -5.11 -16.06 0.12
N ASN A 60 -4.02 -15.51 -0.42
CA ASN A 60 -2.75 -15.37 0.28
C ASN A 60 -2.34 -13.90 0.47
N THR A 61 -1.70 -13.65 1.60
CA THR A 61 -1.24 -12.32 2.01
C THR A 61 -0.28 -11.68 1.02
N TYR A 62 0.67 -12.45 0.48
CA TYR A 62 1.71 -11.92 -0.40
C TYR A 62 1.10 -11.29 -1.66
N ASP A 63 0.19 -11.99 -2.32
CA ASP A 63 -0.47 -11.50 -3.53
C ASP A 63 -1.44 -10.35 -3.22
N ASN A 64 -2.10 -10.36 -2.05
CA ASN A 64 -2.91 -9.23 -1.60
C ASN A 64 -2.11 -7.96 -1.34
N ILE A 65 -0.88 -8.06 -0.85
CA ILE A 65 0.02 -6.92 -0.72
C ILE A 65 0.49 -6.49 -2.11
N LYS A 66 0.94 -7.44 -2.92
CA LYS A 66 1.44 -7.21 -4.28
C LYS A 66 0.39 -6.58 -5.21
N CYS A 67 -0.89 -6.82 -4.95
CA CYS A 67 -2.06 -6.19 -5.55
C CYS A 67 -1.92 -4.65 -5.65
N TRP A 68 -1.32 -4.02 -4.63
CA TRP A 68 -1.26 -2.57 -4.47
C TRP A 68 0.14 -1.98 -4.72
N THR A 69 1.08 -2.78 -5.21
CA THR A 69 2.48 -2.37 -5.46
C THR A 69 2.98 -2.95 -6.78
N LYS A 70 4.19 -2.55 -7.18
CA LYS A 70 4.88 -3.13 -8.32
C LYS A 70 6.32 -3.44 -7.99
N LEU A 71 6.66 -4.72 -8.07
CA LEU A 71 8.04 -5.19 -7.91
C LEU A 71 8.79 -5.06 -9.24
N ASP A 72 9.39 -3.90 -9.47
CA ASP A 72 10.25 -3.59 -10.62
C ASP A 72 11.73 -3.91 -10.32
N ARG A 73 12.62 -3.60 -11.26
CA ARG A 73 14.07 -3.63 -11.05
C ARG A 73 14.46 -2.60 -10.00
N CYS A 74 15.34 -2.99 -9.06
CA CYS A 74 15.83 -2.16 -7.97
C CYS A 74 16.25 -0.76 -8.41
N LYS A 75 15.89 0.27 -7.63
CA LYS A 75 16.19 1.67 -7.95
C LYS A 75 17.65 2.08 -7.82
N CYS A 76 18.43 1.36 -7.03
CA CYS A 76 19.81 1.73 -6.72
C CYS A 76 20.80 1.42 -7.85
N LYS A 77 21.99 2.04 -7.76
CA LYS A 77 23.17 1.72 -8.57
C LYS A 77 24.12 0.81 -7.78
N THR A 78 24.91 0.01 -8.48
CA THR A 78 26.03 -0.76 -7.89
C THR A 78 27.16 0.18 -7.50
N ARG A 79 28.16 -0.34 -6.76
CA ARG A 79 29.41 0.41 -6.46
C ARG A 79 30.13 0.92 -7.71
N SER A 80 29.99 0.20 -8.84
CA SER A 80 30.49 0.60 -10.16
C SER A 80 29.61 1.60 -10.92
N GLY A 81 28.57 2.16 -10.29
CA GLY A 81 27.68 3.15 -10.90
C GLY A 81 26.61 2.59 -11.86
N LEU A 82 26.63 1.29 -12.16
CA LEU A 82 25.66 0.63 -13.05
C LEU A 82 24.31 0.39 -12.35
N ARG A 83 23.22 0.36 -13.11
CA ARG A 83 21.89 0.08 -12.54
C ARG A 83 21.81 -1.34 -11.94
N CYS A 84 21.41 -1.47 -10.68
CA CYS A 84 21.28 -2.77 -10.02
C CYS A 84 20.36 -3.72 -10.82
N LYS A 85 20.81 -4.96 -11.06
CA LYS A 85 20.03 -5.97 -11.81
C LYS A 85 19.01 -6.75 -10.95
N LYS A 86 19.08 -6.63 -9.62
CA LYS A 86 18.16 -7.33 -8.70
C LYS A 86 16.76 -6.70 -8.73
N ARG A 87 15.74 -7.50 -8.43
CA ARG A 87 14.35 -7.03 -8.28
C ARG A 87 14.16 -6.34 -6.92
N SER A 88 13.26 -5.36 -6.85
CA SER A 88 12.83 -4.80 -5.58
C SER A 88 12.05 -5.82 -4.74
N VAL A 89 11.99 -5.57 -3.44
CA VAL A 89 11.24 -6.38 -2.45
C VAL A 89 10.14 -5.52 -1.85
N LEU A 90 9.05 -6.15 -1.39
CA LEU A 90 7.93 -5.48 -0.73
C LEU A 90 8.42 -4.62 0.46
N PHE A 91 7.80 -3.45 0.63
CA PHE A 91 8.10 -2.48 1.70
C PHE A 91 9.57 -2.06 1.80
N ASN A 92 10.29 -2.09 0.68
CA ASN A 92 11.72 -1.80 0.65
C ASN A 92 12.04 -0.62 -0.26
N ASN A 93 11.12 0.34 -0.41
CA ASN A 93 11.29 1.59 -1.15
C ASN A 93 11.85 1.42 -2.58
N GLY A 94 11.38 0.40 -3.30
CA GLY A 94 11.87 0.08 -4.65
C GLY A 94 13.30 -0.49 -4.67
N MET A 95 13.85 -0.86 -3.52
CA MET A 95 15.19 -1.41 -3.36
C MET A 95 15.16 -2.94 -3.22
N CYS A 96 16.25 -3.59 -3.61
CA CYS A 96 16.45 -5.01 -3.35
C CYS A 96 16.99 -5.24 -1.93
N ALA A 97 16.95 -6.49 -1.46
CA ALA A 97 17.43 -6.87 -0.13
C ALA A 97 18.92 -6.59 0.14
N VAL A 98 19.73 -6.28 -0.89
CA VAL A 98 21.13 -5.90 -0.72
C VAL A 98 21.30 -4.41 -0.41
N HIS A 99 20.43 -3.56 -0.96
CA HIS A 99 20.55 -2.10 -0.78
C HIS A 99 19.81 -1.58 0.44
N GLN A 100 18.78 -2.31 0.90
CA GLN A 100 18.06 -1.99 2.13
C GLN A 100 17.56 -3.28 2.77
N LYS A 101 17.64 -3.34 4.11
CA LYS A 101 17.09 -4.45 4.90
C LYS A 101 15.57 -4.50 4.68
N PRO A 102 15.04 -5.61 4.13
CA PRO A 102 13.62 -5.74 3.87
C PRO A 102 12.83 -5.95 5.17
N LEU A 103 11.54 -5.65 5.13
CA LEU A 103 10.58 -6.06 6.16
C LEU A 103 10.61 -7.59 6.33
N PRO A 104 10.72 -8.11 7.56
CA PRO A 104 10.57 -9.53 7.85
C PRO A 104 9.24 -10.10 7.35
N LYS A 105 9.26 -11.33 6.81
CA LYS A 105 8.08 -11.94 6.16
C LYS A 105 6.94 -12.24 7.14
N ASP A 106 7.24 -12.51 8.40
CA ASP A 106 6.27 -12.68 9.49
C ASP A 106 5.42 -11.42 9.74
N LYS A 107 5.86 -10.26 9.25
CA LYS A 107 5.09 -9.00 9.33
C LYS A 107 4.18 -8.74 8.14
N TYR A 108 4.15 -9.63 7.14
CA TYR A 108 3.33 -9.41 5.95
C TYR A 108 1.85 -9.42 6.28
N ASP A 109 1.37 -10.31 7.15
CA ASP A 109 -0.04 -10.36 7.53
C ASP A 109 -0.48 -9.05 8.18
N LEU A 110 0.29 -8.57 9.17
CA LEU A 110 0.10 -7.27 9.81
C LEU A 110 0.07 -6.11 8.79
N MET A 111 1.02 -6.06 7.87
CA MET A 111 1.06 -5.00 6.87
C MET A 111 -0.09 -5.10 5.87
N CYS A 112 -0.54 -6.31 5.52
CA CYS A 112 -1.72 -6.50 4.70
C CYS A 112 -2.95 -5.95 5.43
N ASP A 113 -3.13 -6.26 6.70
CA ASP A 113 -4.25 -5.76 7.49
C ASP A 113 -4.21 -4.23 7.64
N LEU A 114 -3.03 -3.65 7.84
CA LEU A 114 -2.85 -2.19 7.83
C LEU A 114 -3.27 -1.58 6.48
N ILE A 115 -2.85 -2.16 5.35
CA ILE A 115 -3.23 -1.67 4.01
C ILE A 115 -4.75 -1.70 3.86
N TYR A 116 -5.42 -2.82 4.16
CA TYR A 116 -6.87 -2.93 4.00
C TYR A 116 -7.66 -2.08 5.00
N TYR A 117 -7.13 -1.85 6.21
CA TYR A 117 -7.65 -0.85 7.14
C TYR A 117 -7.59 0.56 6.53
N LEU A 118 -6.44 0.93 5.97
CA LEU A 118 -6.25 2.24 5.36
C LEU A 118 -7.09 2.43 4.09
N LEU A 119 -7.27 1.38 3.28
CA LEU A 119 -8.16 1.40 2.11
C LEU A 119 -9.63 1.66 2.48
N GLN A 120 -10.06 1.31 3.69
CA GLN A 120 -11.40 1.64 4.19
C GLN A 120 -11.47 3.05 4.79
N SER A 121 -10.35 3.59 5.24
CA SER A 121 -10.28 4.90 5.89
C SER A 121 -10.52 6.09 4.94
N HIS A 122 -10.98 7.21 5.51
CA HIS A 122 -11.20 8.47 4.81
C HIS A 122 -9.92 9.29 4.55
N ASN A 123 -8.76 8.76 4.94
CA ASN A 123 -7.47 9.44 4.73
C ASN A 123 -7.25 9.75 3.24
N ASN A 124 -6.54 10.83 2.93
CA ASN A 124 -6.08 11.04 1.56
C ASN A 124 -4.99 10.00 1.19
N ILE A 125 -4.81 9.74 -0.10
CA ILE A 125 -3.87 8.72 -0.59
C ILE A 125 -2.44 8.97 -0.12
N SER A 126 -2.01 10.24 -0.09
CA SER A 126 -0.69 10.61 0.39
C SER A 126 -0.53 10.18 1.85
N THR A 127 -1.51 10.46 2.71
CA THR A 127 -1.53 10.05 4.12
C THR A 127 -1.47 8.54 4.24
N LYS A 128 -2.28 7.79 3.48
CA LYS A 128 -2.26 6.31 3.47
C LYS A 128 -0.87 5.78 3.14
N MET A 129 -0.25 6.26 2.07
CA MET A 129 1.10 5.84 1.66
C MET A 129 2.14 6.14 2.73
N GLY A 130 2.09 7.34 3.33
CA GLY A 130 2.95 7.68 4.44
C GLY A 130 2.78 6.74 5.63
N MET A 131 1.53 6.44 6.00
CA MET A 131 1.23 5.52 7.09
C MET A 131 1.70 4.09 6.81
N ILE A 132 1.60 3.62 5.56
CA ILE A 132 2.12 2.30 5.16
C ILE A 132 3.65 2.26 5.26
N ASP A 133 4.34 3.27 4.75
CA ASP A 133 5.81 3.34 4.81
C ASP A 133 6.32 3.41 6.25
N ILE A 134 5.77 4.34 7.06
CA ILE A 134 6.07 4.46 8.49
C ILE A 134 5.76 3.15 9.22
N GLY A 135 4.57 2.57 9.02
CA GLY A 135 4.15 1.32 9.66
C GLY A 135 5.12 0.18 9.36
N SER A 136 5.58 0.05 8.10
CA SER A 136 6.57 -0.96 7.73
C SER A 136 7.91 -0.76 8.44
N LYS A 137 8.37 0.48 8.59
CA LYS A 137 9.62 0.82 9.27
C LYS A 137 9.53 0.62 10.78
N LEU A 138 8.39 0.93 11.37
CA LEU A 138 8.10 0.61 12.77
C LEU A 138 8.16 -0.91 12.99
N CYS A 139 7.60 -1.73 12.09
CA CYS A 139 7.70 -3.19 12.20
C CYS A 139 9.13 -3.71 12.07
N ILE A 140 10.00 -3.04 11.31
CA ILE A 140 11.44 -3.36 11.24
C ILE A 140 12.16 -2.98 12.55
N LYS A 141 11.84 -1.81 13.12
CA LYS A 141 12.48 -1.28 14.34
C LYS A 141 11.98 -1.95 15.62
N TYR A 142 10.71 -2.34 15.65
CA TYR A 142 10.01 -2.90 16.80
C TYR A 142 9.40 -4.26 16.43
N PRO A 143 10.16 -5.37 16.57
CA PRO A 143 9.71 -6.69 16.15
C PRO A 143 8.50 -7.25 16.92
N HIS A 144 8.12 -6.64 18.04
CA HIS A 144 6.99 -7.09 18.86
C HIS A 144 5.62 -6.64 18.32
N LEU A 145 5.56 -5.72 17.35
CA LEU A 145 4.30 -5.26 16.76
C LEU A 145 3.67 -6.38 15.94
N ASN A 146 2.43 -6.77 16.26
CA ASN A 146 1.75 -7.91 15.65
C ASN A 146 0.31 -7.61 15.20
N GLN A 147 -0.26 -6.47 15.61
CA GLN A 147 -1.61 -6.05 15.24
C GLN A 147 -1.64 -4.60 14.77
N VAL A 148 -2.65 -4.23 13.98
CA VAL A 148 -2.78 -2.86 13.43
C VAL A 148 -2.81 -1.82 14.55
N GLN A 149 -3.44 -2.15 15.67
CA GLN A 149 -3.53 -1.32 16.88
C GLN A 149 -2.15 -1.00 17.46
N ASP A 150 -1.20 -1.94 17.39
CA ASP A 150 0.17 -1.71 17.85
C ASP A 150 0.84 -0.63 17.00
N ILE A 151 0.66 -0.66 15.68
CA ILE A 151 1.16 0.38 14.79
C ILE A 151 0.46 1.72 15.08
N LEU A 152 -0.87 1.72 15.19
CA LEU A 152 -1.64 2.93 15.45
C LEU A 152 -1.29 3.59 16.78
N HIS A 153 -0.94 2.81 17.82
CA HIS A 153 -0.44 3.33 19.09
C HIS A 153 0.77 4.25 18.89
N TYR A 154 1.70 3.92 17.99
CA TYR A 154 2.86 4.77 17.69
C TYR A 154 2.46 6.06 16.97
N PHE A 155 1.46 6.02 16.08
CA PHE A 155 0.92 7.25 15.50
C PHE A 155 0.27 8.14 16.56
N PHE A 156 -0.59 7.58 17.42
CA PHE A 156 -1.26 8.33 18.48
C PHE A 156 -0.26 8.91 19.49
N ARG A 157 0.70 8.11 19.95
CA ARG A 157 1.78 8.58 20.84
C ARG A 157 2.51 9.79 20.26
N PHE A 158 2.86 9.74 18.98
CA PHE A 158 3.49 10.88 18.31
C PHE A 158 2.59 12.11 18.29
N TYR A 159 1.30 11.96 17.97
CA TYR A 159 0.36 13.08 17.92
C TYR A 159 0.13 13.74 19.29
N TYR A 160 0.02 12.93 20.35
CA TYR A 160 -0.10 13.44 21.72
C TYR A 160 1.19 14.12 22.21
N TYR A 161 2.36 13.60 21.84
CA TYR A 161 3.64 14.23 22.18
C TYR A 161 3.82 15.61 21.53
N ASN A 162 3.28 15.83 20.32
CA ASN A 162 3.43 17.07 19.56
C ASN A 162 2.25 18.05 19.72
N ASN A 163 1.57 18.05 20.87
CA ASN A 163 0.48 18.99 21.21
C ASN A 163 -0.67 19.06 20.19
N GLN A 164 -0.99 17.95 19.52
CA GLN A 164 -2.10 17.89 18.55
C GLN A 164 -2.03 18.95 17.43
N GLU A 165 -0.85 19.51 17.10
CA GLU A 165 -0.74 20.41 15.95
C GLU A 165 -1.32 19.70 14.72
N SER A 166 -2.32 20.33 14.09
CA SER A 166 -3.23 19.78 13.07
C SER A 166 -2.55 19.39 11.75
N ILE A 167 -1.22 19.40 11.72
CA ILE A 167 -0.43 19.04 10.58
C ILE A 167 0.29 17.76 10.95
N VAL A 168 -0.21 16.65 10.41
CA VAL A 168 0.51 15.39 10.24
C VAL A 168 1.74 15.68 9.38
N ASN A 169 2.75 16.33 9.94
CA ASN A 169 4.00 16.52 9.27
C ASN A 169 4.70 15.18 9.33
N LYS A 170 4.48 14.37 8.30
CA LYS A 170 5.09 13.05 8.15
C LYS A 170 6.60 13.12 8.35
N LEU A 171 7.27 14.24 8.06
CA LEU A 171 8.70 14.39 8.36
C LEU A 171 8.99 14.20 9.85
N LYS A 172 8.22 14.87 10.72
CA LYS A 172 8.43 14.85 12.16
C LYS A 172 8.29 13.44 12.78
N ILE A 173 7.44 12.56 12.22
CA ILE A 173 7.31 11.18 12.74
C ILE A 173 8.50 10.30 12.36
N TYR A 174 9.11 10.52 11.19
CA TYR A 174 10.35 9.83 10.83
C TYR A 174 11.46 10.21 11.80
N ASP A 175 11.60 11.51 12.09
CA ASP A 175 12.59 12.04 13.00
C ASP A 175 12.35 11.57 14.43
N TYR A 176 11.10 11.66 14.93
CA TYR A 176 10.74 11.26 16.30
C TYR A 176 11.05 9.79 16.61
N TYR A 177 10.83 8.89 15.64
CA TYR A 177 11.13 7.48 15.79
C TYR A 177 12.48 7.08 15.21
N GLU A 178 13.30 8.03 14.74
CA GLU A 178 14.60 7.82 14.10
C GLU A 178 14.53 6.69 13.03
N ILE A 179 13.55 6.80 12.14
CA ILE A 179 13.37 5.88 11.01
C ILE A 179 13.63 6.64 9.71
N ASN A 180 14.27 5.98 8.74
CA ASN A 180 14.69 6.65 7.50
C ASN A 180 13.49 7.03 6.64
N LYS A 181 13.58 8.15 5.90
CA LYS A 181 12.59 8.55 4.88
C LYS A 181 13.16 8.35 3.47
N ASP A 182 12.33 7.93 2.53
CA ASP A 182 12.66 7.92 1.09
C ASP A 182 11.63 8.75 0.32
N GLU A 183 11.91 10.05 0.19
CA GLU A 183 11.00 11.00 -0.48
C GLU A 183 10.83 10.69 -1.97
N GLU A 184 11.93 10.40 -2.64
CA GLU A 184 11.96 10.12 -4.08
C GLU A 184 11.05 8.94 -4.43
N TYR A 185 11.04 7.89 -3.60
CA TYR A 185 10.22 6.72 -3.87
C TYR A 185 8.71 6.96 -3.65
N SER A 186 8.34 7.82 -2.71
CA SER A 186 6.93 8.20 -2.52
C SER A 186 6.36 8.88 -3.78
N ASP A 187 7.14 9.76 -4.41
CA ASP A 187 6.77 10.40 -5.67
C ASP A 187 6.66 9.41 -6.83
N ILE A 188 7.58 8.44 -6.89
CA ILE A 188 7.52 7.35 -7.87
C ILE A 188 6.22 6.56 -7.71
N CYS A 189 5.83 6.26 -6.47
CA CYS A 189 4.62 5.49 -6.19
C CYS A 189 3.36 6.26 -6.60
N MET A 190 3.27 7.55 -6.25
CA MET A 190 2.18 8.43 -6.68
C MET A 190 2.04 8.50 -8.21
N LYS A 191 3.16 8.65 -8.94
CA LYS A 191 3.17 8.68 -10.41
C LYS A 191 2.75 7.35 -11.03
N LYS A 192 3.16 6.23 -10.45
CA LYS A 192 2.88 4.87 -10.96
C LYS A 192 1.53 4.31 -10.53
N LYS A 193 0.79 5.05 -9.71
CA LYS A 193 -0.46 4.61 -9.12
C LYS A 193 -0.36 3.35 -8.25
N ILE A 194 0.63 3.33 -7.37
CA ILE A 194 0.90 2.24 -6.41
C ILE A 194 1.07 2.80 -5.00
N LEU A 195 0.92 1.95 -3.96
CA LEU A 195 0.94 2.39 -2.57
C LEU A 195 2.32 2.38 -1.88
N PHE A 196 3.25 1.54 -2.34
CA PHE A 196 4.62 1.36 -1.79
C PHE A 196 5.44 0.47 -2.73
#